data_AF-A0A2E8HPJ5-F1
#
_entry.id   AF-A0A2E8HPJ5-F1
#
_cell.length_a   1.000
_cell.length_b   1.000
_cell.length_c   1.000
_cell.angle_alpha   90.00
_cell.angle_beta   90.00
_cell.angle_gamma   90.00
#
_symmetry.space_group_name_H-M   'P 1'
#
loop_
_entity.id
_entity.type
_entity.pdbx_description
1 polymer ?
#
loop_
_entity_poly.entity_id
_entity_poly.type
_entity_poly.pdbx_seq_one_letter_code
_entity_poly.pdbx_strand_id
1 'polypeptide(L)'
;MGLIRTRTAAGSALARDTRRGRGVRIVLALVVLAGASYIFIAGDSGLMELAQRREELRRLEQSVADLVAENDSLKRVLSLLDSDSSFVERVAREKYEMVKPGESLYLIRR
;
A
#
# COMPACT_ATOMS: atom_id res chain seq x y z
N MET A 1 -7.31 21.24 86.66
CA MET A 1 -7.59 19.80 86.47
C MET A 1 -8.50 19.69 85.24
N GLY A 2 -7.97 19.33 84.06
CA GLY A 2 -7.84 17.94 83.60
C GLY A 2 -9.22 17.47 83.09
N LEU A 3 -9.47 17.08 81.84
CA LEU A 3 -8.62 16.44 80.84
C LEU A 3 -9.12 16.76 79.42
N ILE A 4 -8.19 17.02 78.51
CA ILE A 4 -8.39 16.80 77.08
C ILE A 4 -8.08 15.33 76.82
N ARG A 5 -9.01 14.56 76.24
CA ARG A 5 -8.71 13.23 75.71
C ARG A 5 -9.22 13.12 74.27
N THR A 6 -8.25 13.15 73.36
CA THR A 6 -8.37 12.95 71.92
C THR A 6 -8.88 11.54 71.59
N ARG A 7 -9.93 11.43 70.77
CA ARG A 7 -10.37 10.17 70.14
C ARG A 7 -10.77 10.42 68.67
N THR A 8 -9.79 10.58 67.79
CA THR A 8 -10.03 10.61 66.33
C THR A 8 -8.75 10.27 65.56
N ALA A 9 -8.29 9.03 65.65
CA ALA A 9 -7.18 8.54 64.81
C ALA A 9 -7.41 7.14 64.20
N ALA A 10 -8.46 6.41 64.60
CA ALA A 10 -8.65 5.01 64.19
C ALA A 10 -9.36 4.83 62.82
N GLY A 11 -10.04 5.85 62.29
CA GLY A 11 -10.85 5.73 61.06
C GLY A 11 -10.07 5.83 59.74
N SER A 12 -8.85 6.40 59.74
CA SER A 12 -8.12 6.73 58.50
C SER A 12 -7.05 5.70 58.08
N ALA A 13 -6.89 4.62 58.86
CA ALA A 13 -5.95 3.53 58.55
C ALA A 13 -6.59 2.42 57.71
N LEU A 14 -7.85 2.07 57.97
CA LEU A 14 -8.54 0.94 57.30
C LEU A 14 -9.00 1.24 55.86
N ALA A 15 -9.06 2.51 55.45
CA ALA A 15 -9.52 2.92 54.12
C ALA A 15 -8.40 3.00 53.05
N ARG A 16 -7.13 2.84 53.44
CA ARG A 16 -5.98 2.99 52.53
C ARG A 16 -5.63 1.71 51.76
N ASP A 17 -5.98 0.54 52.28
CA ASP A 17 -5.56 -0.74 51.72
C ASP A 17 -6.37 -1.14 50.46
N THR A 18 -7.69 -0.93 50.49
CA THR A 18 -8.58 -1.23 49.35
C THR A 18 -8.40 -0.29 48.15
N ARG A 19 -7.81 0.90 48.34
CA ARG A 19 -7.50 1.83 47.22
C ARG A 19 -6.26 1.42 46.44
N ARG A 20 -5.26 0.83 47.10
CA ARG A 20 -3.99 0.40 46.47
C ARG A 20 -4.18 -0.76 45.50
N GLY A 21 -5.00 -1.74 45.88
CA GLY A 21 -5.33 -2.88 45.01
C GLY A 21 -6.15 -2.51 43.77
N ARG A 22 -7.02 -1.49 43.86
CA ARG A 22 -7.77 -0.97 42.69
C ARG A 22 -6.86 -0.26 41.70
N GLY A 23 -5.94 0.57 42.17
CA GLY A 23 -4.97 1.26 41.31
C GLY A 23 -4.12 0.27 40.50
N VAL A 24 -3.60 -0.77 41.15
CA VAL A 24 -2.81 -1.82 40.48
C VAL A 24 -3.63 -2.57 39.43
N ARG A 25 -4.90 -2.91 39.73
CA ARG A 25 -5.79 -3.57 38.76
C ARG A 25 -6.11 -2.70 37.54
N ILE A 26 -6.28 -1.40 37.74
CA ILE A 26 -6.54 -0.45 36.63
C ILE A 26 -5.29 -0.31 35.76
N VAL A 27 -4.11 -0.18 36.37
CA VAL A 27 -2.84 -0.12 35.62
C VAL A 27 -2.61 -1.41 34.84
N LEU A 28 -2.85 -2.57 35.45
CA LEU A 28 -2.72 -3.86 34.78
C LEU A 28 -3.69 -3.96 33.58
N ALA A 29 -4.95 -3.55 33.76
CA ALA A 29 -5.93 -3.53 32.68
C ALA A 29 -5.53 -2.59 31.54
N LEU A 30 -4.99 -1.41 31.83
CA LEU A 30 -4.48 -0.48 30.83
C LEU A 30 -3.29 -1.04 30.06
N VAL A 31 -2.36 -1.72 30.74
CA VAL A 31 -1.20 -2.36 30.08
C VAL A 31 -1.66 -3.48 29.14
N VAL A 32 -2.61 -4.31 29.56
CA VAL A 32 -3.19 -5.37 28.72
C VAL A 32 -3.93 -4.77 27.52
N LEU A 33 -4.72 -3.71 27.73
CA LEU A 33 -5.45 -3.04 26.66
C LEU A 33 -4.49 -2.38 25.66
N ALA A 34 -3.43 -1.74 26.15
CA ALA A 34 -2.40 -1.13 25.31
C ALA A 34 -1.65 -2.19 24.50
N GLY A 35 -1.25 -3.30 25.12
CA GLY A 35 -0.60 -4.42 24.43
C GLY A 35 -1.50 -5.05 23.37
N ALA A 36 -2.78 -5.26 23.67
CA ALA A 36 -3.76 -5.75 22.70
C ALA A 36 -3.93 -4.77 21.54
N SER A 37 -4.09 -3.47 21.82
CA SER A 37 -4.23 -2.44 20.78
C SER A 37 -2.98 -2.37 19.88
N TYR A 38 -1.79 -2.54 20.45
CA TYR A 38 -0.54 -2.59 19.70
C TYR A 38 -0.50 -3.81 18.77
N ILE A 39 -0.91 -5.00 19.23
CA ILE A 39 -0.97 -6.20 18.38
C ILE A 39 -1.99 -6.03 17.26
N PHE A 40 -3.15 -5.41 17.53
CA PHE A 40 -4.18 -5.15 16.51
C PHE A 40 -3.75 -4.11 15.45
N ILE A 41 -2.91 -3.15 15.82
CA ILE A 41 -2.44 -2.08 14.93
C ILE A 41 -1.14 -2.46 14.21
N ALA A 42 -0.24 -3.18 14.89
CA ALA A 42 1.12 -3.47 14.45
C ALA A 42 1.41 -4.95 14.15
N GLY A 43 0.47 -5.87 14.35
CA GLY A 43 0.60 -7.23 13.82
C GLY A 43 0.45 -7.23 12.30
N ASP A 44 1.11 -8.18 11.62
CA ASP A 44 1.16 -8.47 10.16
C ASP A 44 -0.21 -8.66 9.44
N SER A 45 -1.30 -8.16 10.03
CA SER A 45 -2.67 -8.20 9.50
C SER A 45 -3.45 -6.95 9.93
N GLY A 46 -2.76 -5.87 10.31
CA GLY A 46 -3.38 -4.59 10.64
C GLY A 46 -4.20 -4.04 9.47
N LEU A 47 -5.23 -3.25 9.78
CA LEU A 47 -6.10 -2.61 8.78
C LEU A 47 -5.33 -1.78 7.74
N MET A 48 -4.15 -1.27 8.12
CA MET A 48 -3.25 -0.54 7.22
C MET A 48 -2.64 -1.44 6.14
N GLU A 49 -2.20 -2.65 6.50
CA GLU A 49 -1.66 -3.59 5.53
C GLU A 49 -2.75 -4.04 4.55
N LEU A 50 -3.97 -4.28 5.02
CA LEU A 50 -5.08 -4.60 4.14
C LEU A 50 -5.39 -3.47 3.13
N ALA A 51 -5.26 -2.21 3.54
CA ALA A 51 -5.40 -1.07 2.64
C ALA A 51 -4.26 -1.02 1.61
N GLN A 52 -3.02 -1.25 2.03
CA GLN A 52 -1.85 -1.30 1.13
C GLN A 52 -1.96 -2.46 0.12
N ARG A 53 -2.36 -3.64 0.56
CA ARG A 53 -2.58 -4.81 -0.32
C ARG A 53 -3.67 -4.56 -1.36
N ARG A 54 -4.75 -3.85 -0.98
CA ARG A 54 -5.81 -3.46 -1.92
C ARG A 54 -5.30 -2.47 -2.97
N GLU A 55 -4.47 -1.52 -2.58
CA GLU A 55 -3.84 -0.56 -3.49
C GLU A 55 -2.86 -1.26 -4.45
N GLU A 56 -2.03 -2.17 -3.94
CA GLU A 56 -1.13 -3.01 -4.73
C GLU A 56 -1.88 -3.85 -5.76
N LEU A 57 -2.97 -4.52 -5.35
CA LEU A 57 -3.81 -5.28 -6.27
C LEU A 57 -4.35 -4.43 -7.42
N ARG A 58 -4.90 -3.25 -7.11
CA ARG A 58 -5.42 -2.34 -8.13
C ARG A 58 -4.34 -1.90 -9.13
N ARG A 59 -3.13 -1.62 -8.65
CA ARG A 59 -2.00 -1.24 -9.52
C ARG A 59 -1.57 -2.40 -10.41
N LEU A 60 -1.53 -3.62 -9.88
CA LEU A 60 -1.21 -4.82 -10.66
C LEU A 60 -2.27 -5.08 -11.72
N GLU A 61 -3.56 -4.98 -11.37
CA GLU A 61 -4.66 -5.16 -12.32
C GLU A 61 -4.60 -4.16 -13.47
N GLN A 62 -4.32 -2.88 -13.18
CA GLN A 62 -4.09 -1.86 -14.21
C GLN A 62 -2.89 -2.21 -15.10
N SER A 63 -1.77 -2.62 -14.50
CA SER A 63 -0.57 -2.99 -15.25
C SER A 63 -0.82 -4.18 -16.17
N VAL A 64 -1.61 -5.17 -15.73
CA VAL A 64 -2.03 -6.30 -16.57
C VAL A 64 -2.90 -5.83 -17.72
N ALA A 65 -3.87 -4.95 -17.47
CA ALA A 65 -4.75 -4.41 -18.51
C ALA A 65 -3.94 -3.66 -19.59
N ASP A 66 -2.99 -2.83 -19.18
CA ASP A 66 -2.11 -2.09 -20.09
C ASP A 66 -1.24 -3.02 -20.92
N LEU A 67 -0.61 -4.02 -20.29
CA LEU A 67 0.20 -5.02 -20.98
C LEU A 67 -0.61 -5.87 -21.97
N VAL A 68 -1.85 -6.22 -21.64
CA VAL A 68 -2.74 -6.94 -22.56
C VAL A 68 -3.06 -6.06 -23.77
N ALA A 69 -3.40 -4.79 -23.56
CA ALA A 69 -3.68 -3.85 -24.64
C ALA A 69 -2.46 -3.63 -25.55
N GLU A 70 -1.26 -3.53 -24.96
CA GLU A 70 0.00 -3.42 -25.70
C GLU A 70 0.26 -4.69 -26.50
N ASN A 71 0.12 -5.87 -25.89
CA ASN A 71 0.32 -7.15 -26.56
C ASN A 71 -0.63 -7.32 -27.75
N ASP A 72 -1.91 -6.96 -27.59
CA ASP A 72 -2.89 -7.00 -28.67
C ASP A 72 -2.55 -6.02 -29.78
N SER A 73 -2.04 -4.83 -29.45
CA SER A 73 -1.57 -3.88 -30.45
C SER A 73 -0.39 -4.43 -31.26
N LEU A 74 0.59 -5.04 -30.58
CA LEU A 74 1.76 -5.63 -31.21
C LEU A 74 1.40 -6.85 -32.06
N LYS A 75 0.46 -7.68 -31.61
CA LYS A 75 -0.09 -8.78 -32.41
C LYS A 75 -0.78 -8.28 -33.67
N ARG A 76 -1.53 -7.18 -33.60
CA ARG A 76 -2.10 -6.55 -34.80
C ARG A 76 -1.00 -6.06 -35.74
N VAL A 77 0.02 -5.39 -35.23
CA VAL A 77 1.17 -4.96 -36.04
C VAL A 77 1.88 -6.14 -36.71
N LEU A 78 2.13 -7.23 -35.96
CA LEU A 78 2.70 -8.46 -36.50
C LEU A 78 1.82 -9.06 -37.59
N SER A 79 0.50 -9.13 -37.37
CA SER A 79 -0.43 -9.64 -38.39
C SER A 79 -0.41 -8.78 -39.65
N LEU A 80 -0.29 -7.45 -39.56
CA LEU A 80 -0.18 -6.55 -40.70
C LEU A 80 1.18 -6.70 -41.42
N LEU A 81 2.25 -6.91 -40.66
CA LEU A 81 3.58 -7.20 -41.21
C LEU A 81 3.60 -8.51 -42.01
N ASP A 82 2.92 -9.53 -41.50
CA ASP A 82 2.91 -10.88 -42.07
C ASP A 82 1.95 -10.99 -43.27
N SER A 83 0.86 -10.22 -43.26
CA SER A 83 -0.17 -10.25 -44.31
C SER A 83 -0.01 -9.22 -45.42
N ASP A 84 0.74 -8.13 -45.21
CA ASP A 84 0.78 -7.02 -46.17
C ASP A 84 2.18 -6.38 -46.30
N SER A 85 2.94 -6.85 -47.30
CA SER A 85 4.27 -6.32 -47.67
C SER A 85 4.28 -4.80 -47.92
N SER A 86 3.13 -4.23 -48.32
CA SER A 86 3.00 -2.78 -48.57
C SER A 86 3.04 -1.95 -47.28
N PHE A 87 2.54 -2.49 -46.17
CA PHE A 87 2.59 -1.82 -44.87
C PHE A 87 4.02 -1.77 -44.33
N VAL A 88 4.76 -2.87 -44.48
CA VAL A 88 6.18 -2.97 -44.11
C VAL A 88 7.02 -1.99 -44.91
N GLU A 89 6.81 -1.93 -46.23
CA GLU A 89 7.52 -1.00 -47.10
C GLU A 89 7.25 0.47 -46.74
N ARG A 90 6.00 0.81 -46.40
CA ARG A 90 5.63 2.17 -45.99
C ARG A 90 6.27 2.57 -44.66
N VAL A 91 6.26 1.69 -43.65
CA VAL A 91 6.95 1.94 -42.37
C VAL A 91 8.46 2.03 -42.55
N ALA A 92 9.06 1.17 -43.37
CA ALA A 92 10.49 1.18 -43.66
C ALA A 92 10.91 2.50 -44.33
N ARG A 93 10.11 3.02 -45.28
CA ARG A 93 10.39 4.28 -45.97
C ARG A 93 10.11 5.52 -45.11
N GLU A 94 9.01 5.55 -44.35
CA GLU A 94 8.60 6.74 -43.58
C GLU A 94 9.32 6.87 -42.23
N LYS A 95 9.52 5.75 -41.51
CA LYS A 95 10.06 5.78 -40.14
C LYS A 95 11.57 5.52 -40.09
N TYR A 96 12.08 4.76 -41.05
CA TYR A 96 13.48 4.31 -41.05
C TYR A 96 14.26 4.77 -42.29
N GLU A 97 13.63 5.52 -43.21
CA GLU A 97 14.22 6.02 -44.47
C GLU A 97 14.93 4.91 -45.30
N MET A 98 14.49 3.66 -45.15
CA MET A 98 15.10 2.52 -45.80
C MET A 98 14.67 2.44 -47.27
N VAL A 99 15.64 2.14 -48.15
CA VAL A 99 15.44 1.93 -49.59
C VAL A 99 15.87 0.53 -50.00
N LYS A 100 15.18 -0.06 -50.97
CA LYS A 100 15.53 -1.38 -51.52
C LYS A 100 16.91 -1.30 -52.21
N PRO A 101 17.69 -2.41 -52.21
CA PRO A 101 18.96 -2.46 -52.94
C PRO A 101 18.74 -2.09 -54.41
N GLY A 102 19.32 -0.99 -54.88
CA GLY A 102 19.18 -0.47 -56.25
C GLY A 102 18.26 0.75 -56.43
N GLU A 103 17.59 1.23 -55.38
CA GLU A 103 16.80 2.49 -55.41
C GLU A 103 17.56 3.66 -54.75
N SER A 104 17.38 4.87 -55.26
CA SER A 104 17.99 6.10 -54.71
C SER A 104 16.96 6.92 -53.92
N LEU A 105 17.25 7.22 -52.64
CA LEU A 105 16.41 8.05 -51.78
C LEU A 105 16.60 9.54 -52.15
N TYR A 106 15.53 10.22 -52.57
CA TYR A 106 15.54 11.67 -52.82
C TYR A 106 14.82 12.41 -51.68
N LEU A 107 15.59 12.97 -50.75
CA LEU A 107 15.09 13.87 -49.70
C LEU A 107 14.98 15.29 -50.27
N ILE A 108 13.75 15.76 -50.51
CA ILE A 108 13.49 17.15 -50.92
C ILE A 108 13.41 18.01 -49.66
N ARG A 109 14.48 18.77 -49.39
CA ARG A 109 14.49 19.78 -48.32
C ARG A 109 13.73 21.02 -48.81
N ARG A 110 12.65 21.40 -48.11
CA ARG A 110 12.04 22.73 -48.26
C ARG A 110 12.81 23.78 -47.49
#